data_AF-L1K310-F1
#
_entry.id   AF-L1K310-F1
#
_cell.length_a   1.000
_cell.length_b   1.000
_cell.length_c   1.000
_cell.angle_alpha   90.00
_cell.angle_beta   90.00
_cell.angle_gamma   90.00
#
_symmetry.space_group_name_H-M   'P 1'
#
loop_
_entity.id
_entity.type
_entity.pdbx_description
1 polymer ?
#
loop_
_entity_poly.entity_id
_entity_poly.type
_entity_poly.pdbx_seq_one_letter_code
_entity_poly.pdbx_strand_id
1 'polypeptide(L)'
;CMHGKTKYDCRECGGSAICEHNRKRSFCKDCRGSGICEHLQKRARCVECGGSEICKHGQRRTRCKACGGSEICMHMKQRIFCKDCKGSGICIHNRVRFACKLCRGSGVCEHNCVRSVCRECGGSSLCQHLRRKDVCRECHGSGICQHGKQRAMCKDCKGSGICEHNRVRSVCKDCKGAGICIHNRRRIVCRECKGSGICEHDRLRSICRECKGPGICEHDRVRFNCKECKQI
;
A
#
# COMPACT_ATOMS: atom_id res chain seq x y z
N CYS A 1 36.61 16.58 17.46
CA CYS A 1 36.87 17.85 16.76
C CYS A 1 35.83 18.87 17.21
N MET A 2 35.95 20.14 16.81
CA MET A 2 35.00 21.20 17.22
C MET A 2 33.56 20.94 16.77
N HIS A 3 33.35 20.00 15.84
CA HIS A 3 32.04 19.61 15.31
C HIS A 3 31.40 18.40 16.04
N GLY A 4 31.86 18.06 17.25
CA GLY A 4 31.28 16.98 18.06
C GLY A 4 31.46 15.56 17.50
N LYS A 5 32.32 15.38 16.49
CA LYS A 5 32.66 14.09 15.87
C LYS A 5 34.13 13.74 16.07
N THR A 6 34.51 12.49 15.82
CA THR A 6 35.93 12.14 15.76
C THR A 6 36.56 12.80 14.54
N LYS A 7 37.84 13.20 14.61
CA LYS A 7 38.51 13.84 13.47
C LYS A 7 38.54 12.91 12.24
N TYR A 8 38.57 11.61 12.48
CA TYR A 8 38.55 10.55 11.46
C TYR A 8 37.26 10.56 10.61
N ASP A 9 36.09 10.76 11.21
CA ASP A 9 34.78 10.65 10.55
C ASP A 9 34.05 11.99 10.35
N CYS A 10 34.72 13.09 10.67
CA CYS A 10 34.19 14.43 10.49
C CYS A 10 34.32 14.90 9.03
N ARG A 11 33.19 15.18 8.37
CA ARG A 11 33.16 15.71 7.00
C ARG A 11 33.78 17.11 6.91
N GLU A 12 33.41 17.98 7.85
CA GLU A 12 33.85 19.39 7.90
C GLU A 12 35.36 19.52 8.17
N CYS A 13 35.98 18.50 8.79
CA CYS A 13 37.43 18.45 8.99
C CYS A 13 38.17 17.66 7.90
N GLY A 14 37.49 17.20 6.84
CA GLY A 14 38.11 16.36 5.80
C GLY A 14 38.61 15.01 6.32
N GLY A 15 37.91 14.42 7.30
CA GLY A 15 38.32 13.17 7.94
C GLY A 15 38.54 12.03 6.93
N SER A 16 39.60 11.25 7.11
CA SER A 16 40.05 10.23 6.16
C SER A 16 39.04 9.10 5.91
N ALA A 17 38.09 8.91 6.83
CA ALA A 17 36.98 7.97 6.66
C ALA A 17 35.94 8.43 5.63
N ILE A 18 35.97 9.69 5.22
CA ILE A 18 35.05 10.29 4.27
C ILE A 18 35.72 10.31 2.89
N CYS A 19 35.00 9.87 1.85
CA CYS A 19 35.46 9.99 0.47
C CYS A 19 35.05 11.33 -0.15
N GLU A 20 35.56 11.63 -1.35
CA GLU A 20 35.22 12.81 -2.14
C GLU A 20 33.70 13.00 -2.35
N HIS A 21 32.95 11.89 -2.39
CA HIS A 21 31.48 11.90 -2.49
C HIS A 21 30.76 12.28 -1.18
N ASN A 22 31.47 12.79 -0.17
CA ASN A 22 30.94 13.13 1.16
C ASN A 22 30.22 11.95 1.85
N ARG A 23 30.61 10.72 1.54
CA ARG A 23 30.08 9.47 2.13
C ARG A 23 31.17 8.79 2.96
N LYS A 24 30.77 7.95 3.92
CA LYS A 24 31.75 7.06 4.58
C LYS A 24 32.37 6.15 3.50
N ARG A 25 33.69 6.21 3.35
CA ARG A 25 34.47 5.57 2.29
C ARG A 25 34.18 4.08 2.19
N SER A 26 34.09 3.38 3.32
CA SER A 26 33.74 1.95 3.40
C SER A 26 32.34 1.60 2.87
N PHE A 27 31.42 2.57 2.77
CA PHE A 27 30.06 2.35 2.28
C PHE A 27 29.71 3.18 1.03
N CYS A 28 30.70 3.82 0.41
CA CYS A 28 30.49 4.58 -0.81
C CYS A 28 30.39 3.60 -1.98
N LYS A 29 29.30 3.66 -2.74
CA LYS A 29 29.11 2.82 -3.93
C LYS A 29 30.04 3.23 -5.07
N ASP A 30 30.21 4.54 -5.23
CA ASP A 30 31.00 5.14 -6.30
C ASP A 30 32.49 4.83 -6.12
N CYS A 31 32.98 4.83 -4.87
CA CYS A 31 34.34 4.39 -4.52
C CYS A 31 34.48 2.87 -4.31
N ARG A 32 33.42 2.06 -4.55
CA ARG A 32 33.38 0.62 -4.24
C ARG A 32 33.95 0.27 -2.86
N GLY A 33 33.46 0.97 -1.84
CA GLY A 33 33.92 0.80 -0.46
C GLY A 33 33.86 -0.65 0.02
N SER A 34 34.78 -1.04 0.91
CA SER A 34 34.94 -2.42 1.40
C SER A 34 33.68 -3.07 2.01
N GLY A 35 32.74 -2.25 2.49
CA GLY A 35 31.44 -2.67 3.02
C GLY A 35 30.34 -2.82 1.97
N ILE A 36 30.63 -2.56 0.69
CA ILE A 36 29.73 -2.74 -0.45
C ILE A 36 30.16 -3.99 -1.22
N CYS A 37 29.21 -4.87 -1.56
CA CYS A 37 29.49 -6.02 -2.42
C CYS A 37 29.41 -5.64 -3.90
N GLU A 38 29.74 -6.59 -4.78
CA GLU A 38 29.62 -6.43 -6.24
C GLU A 38 28.20 -6.07 -6.70
N HIS A 39 27.17 -6.52 -5.98
CA HIS A 39 25.76 -6.18 -6.22
C HIS A 39 25.37 -4.75 -5.79
N LEU A 40 26.34 -3.89 -5.45
CA LEU A 40 26.14 -2.51 -4.98
C LEU A 40 25.23 -2.41 -3.74
N GLN A 41 25.14 -3.48 -2.96
CA GLN A 41 24.44 -3.54 -1.68
C GLN A 41 25.44 -3.54 -0.53
N LYS A 42 24.99 -3.19 0.68
CA LYS A 42 25.81 -3.41 1.88
C LYS A 42 26.08 -4.91 2.01
N ARG A 43 27.35 -5.31 2.08
CA ARG A 43 27.82 -6.70 2.05
C ARG A 43 27.11 -7.56 3.11
N ALA A 44 26.98 -7.04 4.33
CA ALA A 44 26.26 -7.71 5.42
C ALA A 44 24.76 -7.95 5.16
N ARG A 45 24.13 -7.25 4.21
CA ARG A 45 22.69 -7.35 3.90
C ARG A 45 22.40 -7.90 2.51
N CYS A 46 23.43 -8.27 1.76
CA CYS A 46 23.24 -8.81 0.42
C CYS A 46 22.78 -10.26 0.53
N VAL A 47 21.63 -10.59 -0.06
CA VAL A 47 21.09 -11.97 -0.04
C VAL A 47 21.94 -12.88 -0.92
N GLU A 48 22.33 -12.41 -2.10
CA GLU A 48 23.15 -13.16 -3.06
C GLU A 48 24.54 -13.49 -2.50
N CYS A 49 25.15 -12.58 -1.73
CA CYS A 49 26.43 -12.85 -1.05
C CYS A 49 26.30 -13.60 0.28
N GLY A 50 25.09 -14.02 0.70
CA GLY A 50 24.88 -14.65 2.00
C GLY A 50 25.26 -13.76 3.19
N GLY A 51 25.02 -12.45 3.08
CA GLY A 51 25.44 -11.45 4.05
C GLY A 51 25.10 -11.81 5.51
N SER A 52 25.96 -11.43 6.45
CA SER A 52 25.86 -11.85 7.86
C SER A 52 24.55 -11.46 8.57
N GLU A 53 23.85 -10.42 8.13
CA GLU A 53 22.53 -10.03 8.64
C GLU A 53 21.38 -10.86 8.04
N ILE A 54 21.63 -11.68 7.02
CA ILE A 54 20.62 -12.48 6.32
C ILE A 54 20.54 -13.87 6.95
N CYS A 55 19.31 -14.38 7.12
CA CYS A 55 19.07 -15.73 7.60
C CYS A 55 18.93 -16.71 6.43
N LYS A 56 18.86 -18.01 6.72
CA LYS A 56 18.60 -19.06 5.72
C LYS A 56 17.32 -18.87 4.91
N HIS A 57 16.36 -18.07 5.40
CA HIS A 57 15.12 -17.74 4.68
C HIS A 57 15.26 -16.54 3.73
N GLY A 58 16.47 -16.02 3.49
CA GLY A 58 16.70 -14.86 2.62
C GLY A 58 16.20 -13.53 3.19
N GLN A 59 15.79 -13.50 4.45
CA GLN A 59 15.32 -12.29 5.14
C GLN A 59 16.36 -11.77 6.12
N ARG A 60 16.30 -10.47 6.46
CA ARG A 60 17.10 -9.95 7.57
C ARG A 60 16.75 -10.69 8.85
N ARG A 61 17.75 -11.24 9.55
CA ARG A 61 17.63 -12.04 10.78
C ARG A 61 16.72 -11.37 11.80
N THR A 62 16.89 -10.06 12.01
CA THR A 62 16.09 -9.28 12.97
C THR A 62 14.61 -9.20 12.62
N ARG A 63 14.24 -9.36 11.34
CA ARG A 63 12.85 -9.24 10.84
C ARG A 63 12.24 -10.58 10.40
N CYS A 64 12.99 -11.66 10.49
CA CYS A 64 12.53 -12.96 10.02
C CYS A 64 11.59 -13.58 11.07
N LYS A 65 10.33 -13.80 10.69
CA LYS A 65 9.33 -14.42 11.59
C LYS A 65 9.70 -15.85 11.96
N ALA A 66 10.12 -16.65 10.97
CA ALA A 66 10.50 -18.05 11.17
C ALA A 66 11.75 -18.21 12.05
N CYS A 67 12.61 -17.18 12.15
CA CYS A 67 13.76 -17.18 13.06
C CYS A 67 13.47 -16.51 14.42
N GLY A 68 12.24 -16.04 14.68
CA GLY A 68 11.93 -15.27 15.89
C GLY A 68 12.74 -13.97 16.00
N GLY A 69 12.98 -13.29 14.87
CA GLY A 69 13.85 -12.10 14.83
C GLY A 69 13.47 -11.04 15.87
N SER A 70 14.47 -10.34 16.40
CA SER A 70 14.31 -9.39 17.51
C SER A 70 13.32 -8.25 17.26
N GLU A 71 13.11 -7.83 16.01
CA GLU A 71 12.12 -6.83 15.62
C GLU A 71 10.69 -7.40 15.52
N ILE A 72 10.49 -8.70 15.69
CA ILE A 72 9.18 -9.38 15.65
C ILE A 72 8.66 -9.57 17.08
N CYS A 73 7.39 -9.20 17.31
CA CYS A 73 6.72 -9.40 18.59
C CYS A 73 6.08 -10.80 18.67
N MET A 74 5.58 -11.15 19.85
CA MET A 74 4.82 -12.39 20.08
C MET A 74 3.61 -12.57 19.14
N HIS A 75 3.03 -11.48 18.63
CA HIS A 75 1.93 -11.52 17.66
C HIS A 75 2.36 -11.73 16.20
N MET A 76 3.63 -12.11 15.95
CA MET A 76 4.20 -12.32 14.60
C MET A 76 4.09 -11.09 13.68
N LYS A 77 4.06 -9.89 14.28
CA LYS A 77 4.07 -8.57 13.62
C LYS A 77 5.40 -7.88 13.95
N GLN A 78 5.82 -6.91 13.13
CA GLN A 78 6.95 -6.04 13.52
C GLN A 78 6.57 -5.24 14.77
N ARG A 79 7.41 -5.28 15.82
CA ARG A 79 7.20 -4.66 17.13
C ARG A 79 6.76 -3.20 17.01
N ILE A 80 7.43 -2.43 16.15
CA ILE A 80 7.16 -1.00 15.93
C ILE A 80 5.71 -0.73 15.50
N PHE A 81 5.09 -1.64 14.74
CA PHE A 81 3.74 -1.47 14.18
C PHE A 81 2.69 -2.38 14.83
N CYS A 82 3.03 -3.07 15.90
CA CYS A 82 2.10 -3.94 16.60
C CYS A 82 1.18 -3.11 17.50
N LYS A 83 -0.13 -3.08 17.19
CA LYS A 83 -1.15 -2.39 18.00
C LYS A 83 -1.26 -3.02 19.40
N ASP A 84 -1.26 -4.34 19.44
CA ASP A 84 -1.40 -5.14 20.67
C ASP A 84 -0.23 -4.90 21.64
N CYS A 85 0.98 -4.66 21.12
CA CYS A 85 2.16 -4.30 21.92
C CYS A 85 2.34 -2.78 22.11
N LYS A 86 1.41 -1.94 21.63
CA LYS A 86 1.55 -0.47 21.60
C LYS A 86 2.91 -0.02 21.04
N GLY A 87 3.31 -0.60 19.91
CA GLY A 87 4.59 -0.33 19.27
C GLY A 87 4.84 1.16 19.05
N SER A 88 6.10 1.59 19.06
CA SER A 88 6.49 3.01 18.96
C SER A 88 5.98 3.73 17.70
N GLY A 89 5.70 2.98 16.62
CA GLY A 89 5.11 3.48 15.39
C GLY A 89 3.58 3.60 15.42
N ILE A 90 2.92 3.20 16.50
CA ILE A 90 1.48 3.36 16.73
C ILE A 90 1.26 4.54 17.68
N CYS A 91 0.23 5.35 17.42
CA CYS A 91 -0.17 6.44 18.30
C CYS A 91 -1.29 6.03 19.26
N ILE A 92 -1.65 6.92 20.19
CA ILE A 92 -2.74 6.71 21.16
C ILE A 92 -4.09 6.38 20.50
N HIS A 93 -4.30 6.81 19.26
CA HIS A 93 -5.52 6.53 18.48
C HIS A 93 -5.51 5.16 17.78
N ASN A 94 -4.57 4.26 18.12
CA ASN A 94 -4.40 2.95 17.46
C ASN A 94 -4.20 3.02 15.92
N ARG A 95 -3.64 4.14 15.44
CA ARG A 95 -3.29 4.38 14.03
C ARG A 95 -1.77 4.44 13.88
N VAL A 96 -1.27 4.24 12.66
CA VAL A 96 0.15 4.45 12.35
C VAL A 96 0.49 5.92 12.61
N ARG A 97 1.40 6.17 13.56
CA ARG A 97 1.73 7.49 14.09
C ARG A 97 2.12 8.47 12.99
N PHE A 98 2.95 8.03 12.04
CA PHE A 98 3.39 8.81 10.89
C PHE A 98 2.24 9.43 10.08
N ALA A 99 1.13 8.70 9.89
CA ALA A 99 0.00 9.13 9.07
C ALA A 99 -1.23 9.55 9.90
N CYS A 100 -1.09 9.66 11.22
CA CYS A 100 -2.22 9.98 12.09
C CYS A 100 -2.53 11.48 12.03
N LYS A 101 -3.67 11.82 11.43
CA LYS A 101 -4.22 13.18 11.35
C LYS A 101 -4.41 13.83 12.72
N LEU A 102 -4.98 13.10 13.67
CA LEU A 102 -5.23 13.59 15.04
C LEU A 102 -3.96 13.90 15.82
N CYS A 103 -2.85 13.20 15.55
CA CYS A 103 -1.56 13.46 16.17
C CYS A 103 -0.68 14.43 15.35
N ARG A 104 -1.16 14.93 14.20
CA ARG A 104 -0.34 15.63 13.20
C ARG A 104 0.99 14.91 12.95
N GLY A 105 0.91 13.60 12.66
CA GLY A 105 2.09 12.80 12.37
C GLY A 105 2.96 13.41 11.27
N SER A 106 4.26 13.12 11.25
CA SER A 106 5.20 13.76 10.29
C SER A 106 4.86 13.53 8.81
N GLY A 107 4.06 12.51 8.49
CA GLY A 107 3.51 12.25 7.16
C GLY A 107 2.24 13.01 6.83
N VAL A 108 1.69 13.81 7.74
CA VAL A 108 0.51 14.65 7.56
C VAL A 108 0.98 16.07 7.21
N CYS A 109 0.35 16.69 6.22
CA CYS A 109 0.60 18.09 5.84
C CYS A 109 -0.34 19.05 6.58
N GLU A 110 -0.15 20.35 6.37
CA GLU A 110 -0.99 21.40 6.96
C GLU A 110 -2.46 21.30 6.53
N HIS A 111 -2.73 20.80 5.32
CA HIS A 111 -4.08 20.51 4.80
C HIS A 111 -4.75 19.27 5.43
N ASN A 112 -4.25 18.80 6.57
CA ASN A 112 -4.78 17.65 7.32
C ASN A 112 -4.99 16.38 6.44
N CYS A 113 -4.09 16.16 5.48
CA CYS A 113 -4.07 14.97 4.64
C CYS A 113 -2.66 14.38 4.53
N VAL A 114 -2.56 13.14 4.05
CA VAL A 114 -1.27 12.45 3.92
C VAL A 114 -0.44 13.17 2.86
N ARG A 115 0.73 13.67 3.26
CA ARG A 115 1.59 14.58 2.48
C ARG A 115 1.96 14.00 1.12
N SER A 116 2.21 12.70 1.03
CA SER A 116 2.59 12.04 -0.23
C SER A 116 1.50 12.06 -1.31
N VAL A 117 0.24 12.28 -0.94
CA VAL A 117 -0.92 12.31 -1.85
C VAL A 117 -1.69 13.63 -1.80
N CYS A 118 -1.18 14.63 -1.09
CA CYS A 118 -1.77 15.96 -1.02
C CYS A 118 -1.55 16.69 -2.34
N ARG A 119 -2.62 17.19 -2.96
CA ARG A 119 -2.53 17.95 -4.23
C ARG A 119 -1.90 19.32 -4.01
N GLU A 120 -2.32 20.02 -2.96
CA GLU A 120 -1.84 21.35 -2.61
C GLU A 120 -0.34 21.36 -2.26
N CYS A 121 0.17 20.28 -1.63
CA CYS A 121 1.61 20.14 -1.37
C CYS A 121 2.42 19.51 -2.53
N GLY A 122 1.81 19.21 -3.68
CA GLY A 122 2.50 18.50 -4.77
C GLY A 122 3.05 17.13 -4.35
N GLY A 123 2.27 16.37 -3.58
CA GLY A 123 2.70 15.14 -2.91
C GLY A 123 3.50 14.19 -3.81
N SER A 124 4.56 13.59 -3.26
CA SER A 124 5.55 12.81 -4.03
C SER A 124 5.01 11.62 -4.83
N SER A 125 3.81 11.13 -4.48
CA SER A 125 3.11 10.05 -5.19
C SER A 125 2.22 10.54 -6.34
N LEU A 126 2.10 11.86 -6.54
CA LEU A 126 1.31 12.48 -7.61
C LEU A 126 2.19 12.88 -8.79
N CYS A 127 1.71 12.69 -10.01
CA CYS A 127 2.34 13.22 -11.21
C CYS A 127 1.96 14.68 -11.45
N GLN A 128 2.49 15.28 -12.51
CA GLN A 128 2.16 16.64 -12.94
C GLN A 128 0.66 16.87 -13.19
N HIS A 129 -0.10 15.82 -13.49
CA HIS A 129 -1.56 15.88 -13.68
C HIS A 129 -2.37 15.77 -12.37
N LEU A 130 -1.71 15.85 -11.20
CA LEU A 130 -2.30 15.67 -9.87
C LEU A 130 -3.04 14.32 -9.68
N ARG A 131 -2.67 13.34 -10.49
CA ARG A 131 -3.12 11.93 -10.41
C ARG A 131 -2.00 11.10 -9.79
N ARG A 132 -2.37 10.03 -9.10
CA ARG A 132 -1.39 9.07 -8.56
C ARG A 132 -0.49 8.52 -9.68
N LYS A 133 0.83 8.61 -9.51
CA LYS A 133 1.84 8.24 -10.51
C LYS A 133 1.65 6.81 -11.03
N ASP A 134 1.28 5.88 -10.16
CA ASP A 134 1.13 4.47 -10.50
C ASP A 134 -0.09 4.18 -11.39
N VAL A 135 -1.12 5.03 -11.39
CA VAL A 135 -2.37 4.80 -12.15
C VAL A 135 -2.65 5.89 -13.18
N CYS A 136 -1.75 6.85 -13.37
CA CYS A 136 -1.91 7.89 -14.37
C CYS A 136 -1.69 7.31 -15.77
N ARG A 137 -2.71 7.39 -16.64
CA ARG A 137 -2.63 6.91 -18.03
C ARG A 137 -1.70 7.76 -18.88
N GLU A 138 -1.79 9.08 -18.74
CA GLU A 138 -0.97 10.05 -19.49
C GLU A 138 0.52 9.92 -19.19
N CYS A 139 0.89 9.50 -17.96
CA CYS A 139 2.28 9.23 -17.58
C CYS A 139 2.70 7.76 -17.74
N HIS A 140 1.85 6.90 -18.32
CA HIS A 140 2.07 5.45 -18.38
C HIS A 140 2.52 4.86 -17.04
N GLY A 141 1.79 5.19 -15.97
CA GLY A 141 2.10 4.78 -14.61
C GLY A 141 2.38 3.29 -14.47
N SER A 142 3.18 2.88 -13.49
CA SER A 142 3.63 1.49 -13.31
C SER A 142 2.48 0.47 -13.20
N GLY A 143 1.30 0.89 -12.76
CA GLY A 143 0.08 0.10 -12.68
C GLY A 143 -0.76 0.09 -13.98
N ILE A 144 -0.34 0.77 -15.04
CA ILE A 144 -0.93 0.75 -16.38
C ILE A 144 -0.12 -0.19 -17.27
N CYS A 145 -0.80 -0.98 -18.11
CA CYS A 145 -0.13 -1.83 -19.11
C CYS A 145 -0.03 -1.13 -20.46
N GLN A 146 0.68 -1.74 -21.40
CA GLN A 146 0.83 -1.23 -22.77
C GLN A 146 -0.51 -1.01 -23.50
N HIS A 147 -1.57 -1.71 -23.10
CA HIS A 147 -2.92 -1.54 -23.66
C HIS A 147 -3.71 -0.37 -23.03
N GLY A 148 -3.09 0.48 -22.21
CA GLY A 148 -3.74 1.61 -21.52
C GLY A 148 -4.73 1.23 -20.41
N LYS A 149 -4.87 -0.06 -20.12
CA LYS A 149 -5.74 -0.61 -19.05
C LYS A 149 -4.93 -0.73 -17.74
N GLN A 150 -5.63 -0.78 -16.60
CA GLN A 150 -4.97 -1.15 -15.34
C GLN A 150 -4.39 -2.56 -15.48
N ARG A 151 -3.09 -2.70 -15.22
CA ARG A 151 -2.32 -3.93 -15.43
C ARG A 151 -2.93 -5.12 -14.70
N ALA A 152 -3.40 -4.93 -13.47
CA ALA A 152 -4.06 -5.97 -12.70
C ALA A 152 -5.40 -6.46 -13.30
N MET A 153 -6.07 -5.65 -14.12
CA MET A 153 -7.39 -5.95 -14.71
C MET A 153 -7.35 -6.15 -16.23
N CYS A 154 -6.16 -6.14 -16.83
CA CYS A 154 -6.00 -6.33 -18.26
C CYS A 154 -6.06 -7.83 -18.59
N LYS A 155 -7.08 -8.25 -19.35
CA LYS A 155 -7.23 -9.63 -19.84
C LYS A 155 -6.07 -10.03 -20.76
N ASP A 156 -5.70 -9.13 -21.65
CA ASP A 156 -4.64 -9.34 -22.65
C ASP A 156 -3.28 -9.59 -21.98
N CYS A 157 -3.03 -8.95 -20.83
CA CYS A 157 -1.82 -9.17 -20.02
C CYS A 157 -1.97 -10.26 -18.95
N LYS A 158 -3.12 -10.97 -18.89
CA LYS A 158 -3.47 -11.88 -17.80
C LYS A 158 -3.18 -11.29 -16.41
N GLY A 159 -3.66 -10.07 -16.19
CA GLY A 159 -3.43 -9.32 -14.95
C GLY A 159 -3.80 -10.12 -13.71
N SER A 160 -3.17 -9.83 -12.57
CA SER A 160 -3.36 -10.59 -11.31
C SER A 160 -4.81 -10.68 -10.83
N GLY A 161 -5.66 -9.71 -11.20
CA GLY A 161 -7.09 -9.70 -10.92
C GLY A 161 -7.94 -10.53 -11.90
N ILE A 162 -7.36 -11.12 -12.93
CA ILE A 162 -8.01 -11.99 -13.91
C ILE A 162 -7.65 -13.45 -13.58
N CYS A 163 -8.65 -14.34 -13.59
CA CYS A 163 -8.42 -15.78 -13.42
C CYS A 163 -8.17 -16.48 -14.76
N GLU A 164 -7.81 -17.77 -14.70
CA GLU A 164 -7.59 -18.62 -15.88
C GLU A 164 -8.81 -18.68 -16.82
N HIS A 165 -10.03 -18.50 -16.28
CA HIS A 165 -11.28 -18.44 -17.04
C HIS A 165 -11.52 -17.08 -17.74
N ASN A 166 -10.53 -16.17 -17.80
CA ASN A 166 -10.66 -14.82 -18.36
C ASN A 166 -11.76 -13.94 -17.71
N ARG A 167 -12.12 -14.26 -16.46
CA ARG A 167 -13.09 -13.54 -15.63
C ARG A 167 -12.38 -12.78 -14.51
N VAL A 168 -13.03 -11.77 -13.93
CA VAL A 168 -12.50 -11.09 -12.74
C VAL A 168 -12.47 -12.09 -11.59
N ARG A 169 -11.26 -12.35 -11.07
CA ARG A 169 -10.96 -13.41 -10.11
C ARG A 169 -11.81 -13.35 -8.86
N SER A 170 -12.07 -12.14 -8.34
CA SER A 170 -12.86 -11.95 -7.12
C SER A 170 -14.34 -12.36 -7.26
N VAL A 171 -14.89 -12.41 -8.48
CA VAL A 171 -16.30 -12.74 -8.74
C VAL A 171 -16.47 -13.96 -9.64
N CYS A 172 -15.38 -14.69 -9.90
CA CYS A 172 -15.43 -15.94 -10.66
C CYS A 172 -15.99 -17.06 -9.76
N LYS A 173 -17.09 -17.68 -10.19
CA LYS A 173 -17.73 -18.80 -9.48
C LYS A 173 -16.85 -20.05 -9.49
N ASP A 174 -16.24 -20.33 -10.64
CA ASP A 174 -15.41 -21.52 -10.87
C ASP A 174 -14.18 -21.50 -9.94
N CYS A 175 -13.58 -20.31 -9.75
CA CYS A 175 -12.47 -20.12 -8.81
C CYS A 175 -12.91 -19.88 -7.35
N LYS A 176 -14.22 -19.91 -7.04
CA LYS A 176 -14.78 -19.51 -5.74
C LYS A 176 -14.18 -18.20 -5.23
N GLY A 177 -14.17 -17.17 -6.09
CA GLY A 177 -13.57 -15.88 -5.78
C GLY A 177 -14.08 -15.27 -4.47
N ALA A 178 -13.29 -14.43 -3.81
CA ALA A 178 -13.62 -13.87 -2.48
C ALA A 178 -14.99 -13.14 -2.40
N GLY A 179 -15.47 -12.60 -3.52
CA GLY A 179 -16.77 -11.97 -3.68
C GLY A 179 -17.94 -12.94 -3.92
N ILE A 180 -17.69 -14.25 -3.97
CA ILE A 180 -18.69 -15.32 -4.03
C ILE A 180 -18.89 -15.88 -2.61
N CYS A 181 -20.14 -16.11 -2.22
CA CYS A 181 -20.47 -16.74 -0.94
C CYS A 181 -20.59 -18.27 -1.06
N ILE A 182 -20.82 -18.93 0.07
CA ILE A 182 -21.01 -20.39 0.14
C ILE A 182 -22.19 -20.88 -0.72
N HIS A 183 -23.20 -20.03 -0.94
CA HIS A 183 -24.37 -20.32 -1.80
C HIS A 183 -24.09 -20.11 -3.30
N ASN A 184 -22.83 -19.95 -3.71
CA ASN A 184 -22.42 -19.69 -5.10
C ASN A 184 -23.06 -18.43 -5.75
N ARG A 185 -23.47 -17.47 -4.92
CA ARG A 185 -24.01 -16.15 -5.32
C ARG A 185 -22.99 -15.06 -5.01
N ARG A 186 -23.14 -13.89 -5.63
CA ARG A 186 -22.34 -12.72 -5.27
C ARG A 186 -22.64 -12.34 -3.82
N ARG A 187 -21.61 -12.36 -2.97
CA ARG A 187 -21.69 -12.12 -1.52
C ARG A 187 -22.42 -10.83 -1.18
N ILE A 188 -22.20 -9.77 -1.96
CA ILE A 188 -22.80 -8.45 -1.74
C ILE A 188 -24.33 -8.44 -1.88
N VAL A 189 -24.92 -9.31 -2.69
CA VAL A 189 -26.38 -9.38 -2.92
C VAL A 189 -27.01 -10.69 -2.43
N CYS A 190 -26.27 -11.49 -1.67
CA CYS A 190 -26.80 -12.74 -1.14
C CYS A 190 -27.66 -12.46 0.10
N ARG A 191 -28.96 -12.75 0.01
CA ARG A 191 -29.93 -12.58 1.12
C ARG A 191 -29.62 -13.49 2.31
N GLU A 192 -29.32 -14.76 2.03
CA GLU A 192 -28.95 -15.75 3.06
C GLU A 192 -27.70 -15.33 3.84
N CYS A 193 -26.75 -14.64 3.20
CA CYS A 193 -25.57 -14.10 3.88
C CYS A 193 -25.76 -12.68 4.44
N LYS A 194 -26.95 -12.08 4.30
CA LYS A 194 -27.21 -10.66 4.58
C LYS A 194 -26.12 -9.76 4.01
N GLY A 195 -25.83 -9.95 2.72
CA GLY A 195 -24.79 -9.21 2.01
C GLY A 195 -24.95 -7.69 2.15
N SER A 196 -23.86 -6.93 2.09
CA SER A 196 -23.89 -5.47 2.35
C SER A 196 -24.77 -4.66 1.38
N GLY A 197 -25.15 -5.24 0.24
CA GLY A 197 -26.12 -4.66 -0.70
C GLY A 197 -27.58 -5.00 -0.38
N ILE A 198 -27.86 -5.77 0.66
CA ILE A 198 -29.20 -6.10 1.16
C ILE A 198 -29.51 -5.18 2.36
N CYS A 199 -30.71 -4.60 2.40
CA CYS A 199 -31.16 -3.81 3.54
C CYS A 199 -31.86 -4.68 4.60
N GLU A 200 -32.29 -4.05 5.70
CA GLU A 200 -33.03 -4.74 6.77
C GLU A 200 -34.38 -5.31 6.32
N HIS A 201 -34.97 -4.77 5.25
CA HIS A 201 -36.20 -5.27 4.62
C HIS A 201 -35.98 -6.43 3.63
N ASP A 202 -34.80 -7.08 3.66
CA ASP A 202 -34.36 -8.13 2.73
C ASP A 202 -34.39 -7.74 1.24
N ARG A 203 -34.53 -6.45 0.92
CA ARG A 203 -34.51 -5.92 -0.45
C ARG A 203 -33.11 -5.43 -0.82
N LEU A 204 -32.84 -5.29 -2.11
CA LEU A 204 -31.62 -4.62 -2.56
C LEU A 204 -31.62 -3.17 -2.07
N ARG A 205 -30.62 -2.80 -1.27
CA ARG A 205 -30.51 -1.48 -0.64
C ARG A 205 -30.51 -0.34 -1.66
N SER A 206 -30.01 -0.58 -2.88
CA SER A 206 -30.02 0.41 -3.95
C SER A 206 -31.42 0.79 -4.45
N ILE A 207 -32.40 -0.12 -4.34
CA ILE A 207 -33.77 0.05 -4.89
C ILE A 207 -34.85 -0.17 -3.84
N CYS A 208 -34.48 -0.13 -2.55
CA CYS A 208 -35.45 -0.26 -1.47
C CYS A 208 -36.14 1.10 -1.26
N ARG A 209 -37.47 1.14 -1.42
CA ARG A 209 -38.28 2.35 -1.22
C ARG A 209 -38.27 2.81 0.24
N GLU A 210 -38.42 1.88 1.17
CA GLU A 210 -38.40 2.16 2.62
C GLU A 210 -37.06 2.76 3.05
N CYS A 211 -35.94 2.29 2.49
CA CYS A 211 -34.62 2.87 2.76
C CYS A 211 -34.28 4.09 1.91
N LYS A 212 -35.19 4.56 1.03
CA LYS A 212 -34.94 5.58 0.00
C LYS A 212 -33.59 5.35 -0.70
N GLY A 213 -33.40 4.13 -1.21
CA GLY A 213 -32.17 3.72 -1.85
C GLY A 213 -31.75 4.66 -3.00
N PRO A 214 -30.46 4.77 -3.33
CA PRO A 214 -29.95 5.72 -4.33
C PRO A 214 -30.53 5.55 -5.75
N GLY A 215 -31.14 4.39 -6.04
CA GLY A 215 -31.85 4.11 -7.28
C GLY A 215 -33.34 4.45 -7.24
N ILE A 216 -33.86 4.98 -6.14
CA ILE A 216 -35.23 5.50 -6.02
C ILE A 216 -35.23 7.00 -6.37
N CYS A 217 -36.14 7.43 -7.24
CA CYS A 217 -36.32 8.84 -7.56
C CYS A 217 -37.26 9.54 -6.56
N GLU A 218 -37.43 10.85 -6.72
CA GLU A 218 -38.34 11.67 -5.91
C GLU A 218 -39.82 11.22 -6.02
N HIS A 219 -40.18 10.52 -7.10
CA HIS A 219 -41.52 9.94 -7.30
C HIS A 219 -41.72 8.57 -6.61
N ASP A 220 -40.85 8.18 -5.68
CA ASP A 220 -40.84 6.87 -4.98
C ASP A 220 -40.84 5.63 -5.90
N ARG A 221 -40.32 5.79 -7.12
CA ARG A 221 -40.16 4.73 -8.12
C ARG A 221 -38.68 4.44 -8.35
N VAL A 222 -38.37 3.24 -8.84
CA VAL A 222 -37.02 2.94 -9.32
C VAL A 222 -36.72 3.87 -10.49
N ARG A 223 -35.68 4.70 -10.38
CA ARG A 223 -35.34 5.79 -11.31
C ARG A 223 -35.26 5.32 -12.76
N PHE A 224 -34.67 4.15 -13.01
CA PHE A 224 -34.61 3.53 -14.35
C PHE A 224 -35.98 3.15 -14.94
N ASN A 225 -37.04 3.03 -14.12
CA ASN A 225 -38.40 2.67 -14.54
C ASN A 225 -39.39 3.83 -14.42
N CYS A 226 -38.96 4.99 -13.91
CA CYS A 226 -39.84 6.15 -13.74
C CYS A 226 -40.06 6.83 -15.10
N LYS A 227 -41.32 6.89 -15.57
CA LYS A 227 -41.66 7.55 -16.84
C LYS A 227 -41.32 9.04 -16.81
N GLU A 228 -41.62 9.72 -15.70
CA GLU A 228 -41.33 11.15 -15.49
C GLU A 228 -39.81 11.42 -15.53
N CYS A 229 -38.99 10.58 -14.88
CA CYS A 229 -37.52 10.73 -14.93
C CYS A 229 -36.88 10.31 -16.27
N LYS A 230 -37.62 9.66 -17.17
CA LYS A 230 -37.13 9.29 -18.52
C LYS A 230 -37.37 10.37 -19.57
N GLN A 231 -38.18 11.37 -19.23
CA GLN A 231 -38.58 12.46 -20.12
C GLN A 231 -37.73 13.72 -19.95
N ILE A 232 -36.68 13.64 -19.12
CA ILE A 232 -35.68 14.68 -18.84
C ILE A 232 -34.35 14.20 -19.41
#